data_AF-A0A2E2D7D6-F1
#
_entry.id   AF-A0A2E2D7D6-F1
#
_cell.length_a   1.000
_cell.length_b   1.000
_cell.length_c   1.000
_cell.angle_alpha   90.00
_cell.angle_beta   90.00
_cell.angle_gamma   90.00
#
_symmetry.space_group_name_H-M   'P 1'
#
loop_
_entity.id
_entity.type
_entity.pdbx_description
1 polymer ?
#
loop_
_entity_poly.entity_id
_entity_poly.type
_entity_poly.pdbx_seq_one_letter_code
_entity_poly.pdbx_strand_id
1 'polypeptide(L)'
;MLQDQPLTPVEQGKLLFFIILLAPAVFFLIGIVPALFLGFGVYMMKKNKNFAYINAAVKNFKIFTFVVLIGSLISALYFGAEYTQAMTQIRSNVQPSHIEGNRVDIEQAATNAMYWKSYGFETESPPQLEIDLRTMSPEEIKTKYGSNDAFRIIQARIDARNSVLDTVDSWSEPKEGFIFSSIGLLIALAYFIAVGTLFYKPLSRHSAWVARNAIFSTSPDSLRNLNPKTHFKPWKCHKRKQFSIADELLKWAELKDKGLVSENEFNQMKADLLKNK
;
A
#
# COMPACT_ATOMS: atom_id res chain seq x y z
N MET A 1 -33.86 -11.06 -14.41
CA MET A 1 -33.53 -12.10 -15.40
C MET A 1 -32.08 -12.48 -15.19
N LEU A 2 -31.81 -13.74 -14.82
CA LEU A 2 -30.48 -14.25 -14.52
C LEU A 2 -29.66 -14.33 -15.81
N GLN A 3 -28.73 -13.40 -16.01
CA GLN A 3 -27.75 -13.50 -17.08
C GLN A 3 -26.76 -14.60 -16.70
N ASP A 4 -26.99 -15.79 -17.27
CA ASP A 4 -26.07 -16.92 -17.22
C ASP A 4 -24.90 -16.69 -18.19
N GLN A 5 -24.28 -15.52 -18.08
CA GLN A 5 -23.25 -15.04 -18.98
C GLN A 5 -21.91 -14.94 -18.23
N PRO A 6 -20.78 -15.15 -18.94
CA PRO A 6 -19.48 -14.91 -18.36
C PRO A 6 -19.28 -13.43 -18.01
N LEU A 7 -18.38 -13.18 -17.05
CA LEU A 7 -17.99 -11.81 -16.72
C LEU A 7 -17.42 -11.12 -17.96
N THR A 8 -17.85 -9.87 -18.18
CA THR A 8 -17.27 -9.04 -19.24
C THR A 8 -15.80 -8.73 -18.93
N PRO A 9 -14.95 -8.46 -19.94
CA PRO A 9 -13.55 -8.08 -19.72
C PRO A 9 -13.39 -6.90 -18.76
N VAL A 10 -14.31 -5.93 -18.81
CA VAL A 10 -14.35 -4.77 -17.91
C VAL A 10 -14.60 -5.19 -16.46
N GLU A 11 -15.49 -6.16 -16.23
CA GLU A 11 -15.81 -6.67 -14.90
C GLU A 11 -14.69 -7.55 -14.34
N GLN A 12 -14.04 -8.36 -15.19
CA GLN A 12 -12.82 -9.08 -14.82
C GLN A 12 -11.71 -8.11 -14.43
N GLY A 13 -11.55 -7.01 -15.17
CA GLY A 13 -10.60 -5.94 -14.85
C GLY A 13 -10.84 -5.30 -13.48
N LYS A 14 -12.10 -5.03 -13.11
CA LYS A 14 -12.45 -4.53 -11.77
C LYS A 14 -12.03 -5.49 -10.66
N LEU A 15 -12.27 -6.78 -10.88
CA LEU A 15 -11.94 -7.82 -9.90
C LEU A 15 -10.44 -7.98 -9.75
N LEU A 16 -9.70 -7.91 -10.85
CA LEU A 16 -8.23 -7.94 -10.88
C LEU A 16 -7.63 -6.70 -10.19
N PHE A 17 -8.17 -5.51 -10.48
CA PHE A 17 -7.78 -4.27 -9.81
C PHE A 17 -8.03 -4.34 -8.31
N PHE A 18 -9.15 -4.92 -7.87
CA PHE A 18 -9.42 -5.14 -6.45
C PHE A 18 -8.39 -6.07 -5.79
N ILE A 19 -7.99 -7.16 -6.45
CA ILE A 19 -6.97 -8.08 -5.92
C ILE A 19 -5.61 -7.38 -5.79
N ILE A 20 -5.21 -6.60 -6.81
CA ILE A 20 -3.98 -5.80 -6.76
C ILE A 20 -4.05 -4.78 -5.63
N LEU A 21 -5.20 -4.11 -5.49
CA LEU A 21 -5.41 -3.14 -4.42
C LEU A 21 -5.28 -3.78 -3.04
N LEU A 22 -5.79 -5.01 -2.86
CA LEU A 22 -5.74 -5.75 -1.60
C LEU A 22 -4.33 -6.25 -1.24
N ALA A 23 -3.47 -6.49 -2.23
CA ALA A 23 -2.18 -7.16 -2.01
C ALA A 23 -1.24 -6.42 -1.03
N PRO A 24 -1.04 -5.08 -1.11
CA PRO A 24 -0.27 -4.35 -0.12
C PRO A 24 -0.84 -4.47 1.30
N ALA A 25 -2.16 -4.44 1.48
CA ALA A 25 -2.75 -4.58 2.81
C ALA A 25 -2.47 -5.96 3.43
N VAL A 26 -2.44 -7.02 2.61
CA VAL A 26 -2.06 -8.37 3.06
C VAL A 26 -0.59 -8.40 3.48
N PHE A 27 0.30 -7.71 2.76
CA PHE A 27 1.72 -7.61 3.11
C PHE A 27 1.93 -6.95 4.49
N PHE A 28 1.16 -5.91 4.81
CA PHE A 28 1.18 -5.25 6.12
C PHE A 28 0.37 -5.98 7.21
N LEU A 29 -0.01 -7.24 7.00
CA LEU A 29 -0.78 -8.12 7.91
C LEU A 29 -2.21 -7.67 8.25
N ILE A 30 -2.54 -6.38 8.17
CA ILE A 30 -3.87 -5.81 8.44
C ILE A 30 -4.92 -6.36 7.46
N GLY A 31 -4.51 -6.62 6.21
CA GLY A 31 -5.38 -7.15 5.15
C GLY A 31 -5.56 -8.66 5.14
N ILE A 32 -4.85 -9.43 5.97
CA ILE A 32 -4.90 -10.90 5.97
C ILE A 32 -6.32 -11.38 6.32
N VAL A 33 -6.89 -10.91 7.42
CA VAL A 33 -8.21 -11.34 7.87
C VAL A 33 -9.30 -11.05 6.80
N PRO A 34 -9.39 -9.84 6.23
CA PRO A 34 -10.29 -9.58 5.11
C PRO A 34 -10.03 -10.48 3.89
N ALA A 35 -8.77 -10.69 3.51
CA ALA A 35 -8.42 -11.54 2.38
C ALA A 35 -8.82 -13.01 2.60
N LEU A 36 -8.68 -13.52 3.83
CA LEU A 36 -9.11 -14.85 4.21
C LEU A 36 -10.62 -15.02 4.11
N PHE A 37 -11.42 -14.03 4.55
CA PHE A 37 -12.87 -14.10 4.37
C PHE A 37 -13.26 -14.24 2.90
N LEU A 38 -12.67 -13.42 2.01
CA LEU A 38 -12.96 -13.47 0.59
C LEU A 38 -12.45 -14.76 -0.06
N GLY A 39 -11.20 -15.16 0.22
CA GLY A 39 -10.60 -16.39 -0.29
C GLY A 39 -11.40 -17.64 0.12
N PHE A 40 -11.80 -17.71 1.39
CA PHE A 40 -12.66 -18.78 1.89
C PHE A 40 -14.05 -18.77 1.24
N GLY A 41 -14.66 -17.58 1.09
CA GLY A 41 -15.93 -17.43 0.38
C GLY A 41 -15.87 -17.94 -1.06
N VAL A 42 -14.82 -17.58 -1.79
CA VAL A 42 -14.57 -18.04 -3.17
C VAL A 42 -14.35 -19.56 -3.21
N TYR A 43 -13.55 -20.09 -2.31
CA TYR A 43 -13.30 -21.53 -2.20
C TYR A 43 -14.59 -22.32 -1.92
N MET A 44 -15.37 -21.91 -0.92
CA MET A 44 -16.61 -22.57 -0.54
C MET A 44 -17.69 -22.44 -1.61
N MET A 45 -17.76 -21.30 -2.28
CA MET A 45 -18.64 -21.13 -3.44
C MET A 45 -18.27 -22.11 -4.55
N LYS A 46 -16.97 -22.24 -4.89
CA LYS A 46 -16.52 -23.18 -5.92
C LYS A 46 -16.85 -24.63 -5.57
N LYS A 47 -16.68 -25.02 -4.31
CA LYS A 47 -16.95 -26.38 -3.82
C LYS A 47 -18.45 -26.72 -3.85
N ASN A 48 -19.30 -25.80 -3.39
CA ASN A 48 -20.72 -26.05 -3.18
C ASN A 48 -21.63 -25.49 -4.29
N LYS A 49 -21.05 -24.82 -5.30
CA LYS A 49 -21.75 -24.11 -6.38
C LYS A 49 -22.88 -23.19 -5.89
N ASN A 50 -22.67 -22.56 -4.73
CA ASN A 50 -23.66 -21.69 -4.10
C ASN A 50 -23.06 -20.31 -3.84
N PHE A 51 -23.69 -19.28 -4.41
CA PHE A 51 -23.25 -17.88 -4.27
C PHE A 51 -23.44 -17.32 -2.85
N ALA A 52 -24.25 -17.97 -2.01
CA ALA A 52 -24.46 -17.55 -0.62
C ALA A 52 -23.15 -17.43 0.18
N TYR A 53 -22.14 -18.25 -0.13
CA TYR A 53 -20.81 -18.17 0.50
C TYR A 53 -20.06 -16.88 0.15
N ILE A 54 -20.25 -16.32 -1.05
CA ILE A 54 -19.71 -14.99 -1.41
C ILE A 54 -20.45 -13.90 -0.65
N ASN A 55 -21.78 -13.98 -0.56
CA ASN A 55 -22.56 -13.00 0.20
C ASN A 55 -22.12 -12.95 1.68
N ALA A 56 -21.95 -14.12 2.30
CA ALA A 56 -21.46 -14.23 3.66
C ALA A 56 -20.04 -13.68 3.83
N ALA A 57 -19.12 -14.03 2.92
CA ALA A 57 -17.75 -13.53 2.94
C ALA A 57 -17.67 -12.00 2.81
N VAL A 58 -18.41 -11.42 1.86
CA VAL A 58 -18.47 -9.95 1.68
C VAL A 58 -19.13 -9.27 2.87
N LYS A 59 -20.15 -9.87 3.47
CA LYS A 59 -20.77 -9.35 4.69
C LYS A 59 -19.75 -9.31 5.84
N ASN A 60 -19.02 -10.39 6.08
CA ASN A 60 -18.00 -10.45 7.13
C ASN A 60 -16.83 -9.48 6.85
N PHE A 61 -16.38 -9.39 5.59
CA PHE A 61 -15.39 -8.40 5.18
C PHE A 61 -15.86 -6.97 5.50
N LYS A 62 -17.12 -6.63 5.17
CA LYS A 62 -17.69 -5.30 5.44
C LYS A 62 -17.81 -5.01 6.92
N ILE A 63 -18.24 -5.99 7.72
CA ILE A 63 -18.31 -5.84 9.19
C ILE A 63 -16.91 -5.58 9.75
N PHE A 64 -15.93 -6.39 9.36
CA PHE A 64 -14.55 -6.22 9.81
C PHE A 64 -13.98 -4.85 9.42
N THR A 65 -14.10 -4.46 8.15
CA THR A 65 -13.61 -3.16 7.68
C THR A 65 -14.36 -1.98 8.31
N PHE A 66 -15.63 -2.15 8.65
CA PHE A 66 -16.40 -1.16 9.39
C PHE A 66 -15.90 -1.00 10.84
N VAL A 67 -15.55 -2.09 11.52
CA VAL A 67 -14.94 -2.03 12.86
C VAL A 67 -13.59 -1.31 12.80
N VAL A 68 -12.75 -1.63 11.80
CA VAL A 68 -11.47 -0.93 11.57
C VAL A 68 -11.71 0.56 11.29
N LEU A 69 -12.72 0.89 10.49
CA LEU A 69 -13.08 2.28 10.19
C LEU A 69 -13.48 3.05 11.46
N ILE A 70 -14.28 2.46 12.35
CA ILE A 70 -14.62 3.06 13.64
C ILE A 70 -13.37 3.25 14.50
N GLY A 71 -12.51 2.23 14.60
CA GLY A 71 -11.25 2.33 15.34
C GLY A 71 -10.35 3.46 14.83
N SER A 72 -10.17 3.55 13.51
CA SER A 72 -9.42 4.64 12.87
C SER A 72 -10.06 6.00 13.09
N LEU A 73 -11.39 6.09 13.08
CA LEU A 73 -12.11 7.34 13.34
C LEU A 73 -11.90 7.80 14.79
N ILE A 74 -12.02 6.90 15.76
CA ILE A 74 -11.77 7.21 17.18
C ILE A 74 -10.32 7.66 17.37
N SER A 75 -9.37 6.95 16.76
CA SER A 75 -7.94 7.31 16.80
C SER A 75 -7.69 8.70 16.20
N ALA A 76 -8.27 9.00 15.02
CA ALA A 76 -8.12 10.30 14.37
C ALA A 76 -8.72 11.44 15.20
N LEU A 77 -9.87 11.21 15.85
CA LEU A 77 -10.47 12.19 16.76
C LEU A 77 -9.62 12.41 18.00
N TYR A 78 -9.03 11.35 18.57
CA TYR A 78 -8.15 11.43 19.74
C TYR A 78 -6.90 12.26 19.44
N PHE A 79 -6.13 11.85 18.43
CA PHE A 79 -4.90 12.58 18.05
C PHE A 79 -5.20 13.98 17.49
N GLY A 80 -6.35 14.15 16.82
CA GLY A 80 -6.79 15.47 16.37
C GLY A 80 -7.09 16.42 17.53
N ALA A 81 -7.74 15.92 18.59
CA ALA A 81 -7.98 16.70 19.80
C ALA A 81 -6.67 17.10 20.49
N GLU A 82 -5.74 16.16 20.64
CA GLU A 82 -4.42 16.43 21.21
C GLU A 82 -3.62 17.45 20.38
N TYR A 83 -3.62 17.29 19.05
CA TYR A 83 -2.99 18.24 18.14
C TYR A 83 -3.58 19.66 18.25
N THR A 84 -4.91 19.78 18.34
CA THR A 84 -5.56 21.10 18.48
C THR A 84 -5.31 21.76 19.84
N GLN A 85 -5.20 20.97 20.92
CA GLN A 85 -4.83 21.47 22.24
C GLN A 85 -3.40 22.00 22.25
N ALA A 86 -2.45 21.25 21.67
CA ALA A 86 -1.07 21.72 21.50
C ALA A 86 -1.06 23.05 20.74
N MET A 87 -1.69 23.11 19.55
CA MET A 87 -1.77 24.35 18.77
C MET A 87 -2.36 25.55 19.52
N THR A 88 -3.32 25.30 20.42
CA THR A 88 -3.98 26.35 21.22
C THR A 88 -3.06 26.89 22.32
N GLN A 89 -2.34 26.01 23.04
CA GLN A 89 -1.35 26.42 24.05
C GLN A 89 -0.24 27.30 23.45
N ILE A 90 0.20 26.99 22.23
CA ILE A 90 1.20 27.84 21.59
C ILE A 90 0.61 29.15 21.11
N ARG A 91 -0.61 29.17 20.58
CA ARG A 91 -1.27 30.43 20.25
C ARG A 91 -1.36 31.35 21.48
N SER A 92 -1.62 30.82 22.67
CA SER A 92 -1.61 31.61 23.91
C SER A 92 -0.22 32.04 24.35
N ASN A 93 0.81 31.22 24.18
CA ASN A 93 2.19 31.57 24.57
C ASN A 93 2.85 32.56 23.59
N VAL A 94 2.41 32.57 22.33
CA VAL A 94 2.89 33.49 21.28
C VAL A 94 2.06 34.78 21.22
N GLN A 95 0.97 34.90 21.99
CA GLN A 95 0.25 36.16 22.10
C GLN A 95 1.16 37.28 22.64
N PRO A 96 1.03 38.52 22.12
CA PRO A 96 1.94 39.62 22.40
C PRO A 96 1.98 40.11 23.85
N SER A 97 1.18 39.56 24.77
CA SER A 97 1.28 39.87 26.20
C SER A 97 2.59 39.38 26.83
N HIS A 98 3.23 38.33 26.28
CA HIS A 98 4.62 37.97 26.63
C HIS A 98 5.66 38.78 25.84
N ILE A 99 5.26 39.45 24.76
CA ILE A 99 6.13 40.37 24.02
C ILE A 99 6.25 41.71 24.74
N GLU A 100 5.26 42.14 25.55
CA GLU A 100 5.43 43.35 26.37
C GLU A 100 6.49 43.14 27.48
N GLY A 101 6.57 41.94 28.07
CA GLY A 101 7.67 41.55 28.96
C GLY A 101 9.02 41.46 28.22
N ASN A 102 9.02 40.88 27.02
CA ASN A 102 10.22 40.84 26.17
C ASN A 102 10.61 42.21 25.59
N ARG A 103 9.69 43.18 25.52
CA ARG A 103 9.99 44.57 25.13
C ARG A 103 10.79 45.25 26.23
N VAL A 104 10.44 44.98 27.48
CA VAL A 104 11.25 45.35 28.65
C VAL A 104 12.60 44.64 28.58
N ASP A 105 12.67 43.35 28.26
CA ASP A 105 13.95 42.65 28.15
C ASP A 105 14.83 43.10 26.97
N ILE A 106 14.24 43.53 25.84
CA ILE A 106 14.96 44.07 24.68
C ILE A 106 15.40 45.52 24.94
N GLU A 107 14.58 46.35 25.58
CA GLU A 107 15.00 47.69 26.03
C GLU A 107 16.04 47.61 27.13
N GLN A 108 15.92 46.67 28.07
CA GLN A 108 16.90 46.42 29.13
C GLN A 108 18.19 45.86 28.53
N ALA A 109 18.13 44.96 27.55
CA ALA A 109 19.30 44.47 26.82
C ALA A 109 19.96 45.55 25.97
N ALA A 110 19.20 46.44 25.34
CA ALA A 110 19.73 47.60 24.61
C ALA A 110 20.36 48.63 25.56
N THR A 111 19.74 48.86 26.72
CA THR A 111 20.27 49.75 27.77
C THR A 111 21.54 49.16 28.38
N ASN A 112 21.56 47.85 28.64
CA ASN A 112 22.75 47.12 29.09
C ASN A 112 23.85 47.17 28.01
N ALA A 113 23.53 46.97 26.74
CA ALA A 113 24.50 47.09 25.64
C ALA A 113 25.08 48.50 25.50
N MET A 114 24.27 49.55 25.72
CA MET A 114 24.76 50.94 25.81
C MET A 114 25.64 51.15 27.05
N TYR A 115 25.31 50.52 28.18
CA TYR A 115 26.11 50.54 29.41
C TYR A 115 27.48 49.90 29.18
N TRP A 116 27.55 48.72 28.53
CA TRP A 116 28.80 48.04 28.18
C TRP A 116 29.71 48.86 27.25
N LYS A 117 29.11 49.60 26.30
CA LYS A 117 29.84 50.53 25.42
C LYS A 117 30.48 51.69 26.21
N SER A 118 29.90 52.11 27.34
CA SER A 118 30.44 53.18 28.19
C SER A 118 31.65 52.76 29.03
N TYR A 119 31.88 51.45 29.22
CA TYR A 119 33.03 50.88 29.92
C TYR A 119 34.20 50.49 28.98
N GLY A 120 34.13 50.85 27.70
CA GLY A 120 35.22 50.61 26.74
C GLY A 120 35.27 49.20 26.14
N PHE A 121 34.21 48.39 26.29
CA PHE A 121 34.09 47.13 25.57
C PHE A 121 33.60 47.39 24.14
N GLU A 122 34.51 47.37 23.18
CA GLU A 122 34.19 47.26 21.75
C GLU A 122 33.60 45.87 21.52
N THR A 123 32.28 45.77 21.45
CA THR A 123 31.62 44.49 21.16
C THR A 123 32.00 44.07 19.74
N GLU A 124 32.81 43.01 19.60
CA GLU A 124 32.84 42.23 18.38
C GLU A 124 31.39 41.88 18.01
N SER A 125 31.07 42.11 16.75
CA SER A 125 29.72 42.14 16.22
C SER A 125 28.85 40.93 16.63
N PRO A 126 27.52 41.10 16.78
CA PRO A 126 26.55 40.04 17.12
C PRO A 126 26.72 38.67 16.41
N PRO A 127 27.23 38.58 15.16
CA PRO A 127 27.50 37.31 14.50
C PRO A 127 28.53 36.42 15.19
N GLN A 128 29.58 36.97 15.82
CA GLN A 128 30.67 36.17 16.37
C GLN A 128 30.24 35.45 17.66
N LEU A 129 29.47 36.15 18.50
CA LEU A 129 28.86 35.55 19.68
C LEU A 129 27.93 34.39 19.30
N GLU A 130 27.18 34.49 18.19
CA GLU A 130 26.33 33.40 17.72
C GLU A 130 27.13 32.18 17.24
N ILE A 131 28.27 32.41 16.58
CA ILE A 131 29.19 31.34 16.17
C ILE A 131 29.82 30.67 17.39
N ASP A 132 30.26 31.46 18.37
CA ASP A 132 30.88 30.95 19.59
C ASP A 132 29.87 30.16 20.44
N LEU A 133 28.61 30.60 20.52
CA LEU A 133 27.52 29.85 21.16
C LEU A 133 27.19 28.51 20.50
N ARG A 134 27.55 28.34 19.22
CA ARG A 134 27.36 27.09 18.47
C ARG A 134 28.55 26.15 18.57
N THR A 135 29.73 26.67 18.89
CA THR A 135 31.00 25.94 18.73
C THR A 135 31.77 25.75 20.05
N MET A 136 31.46 26.51 21.09
CA MET A 136 32.17 26.48 22.38
C MET A 136 31.34 25.89 23.51
N SER A 137 32.01 25.28 24.49
CA SER A 137 31.41 24.78 25.71
C SER A 137 31.10 25.90 26.72
N PRO A 138 30.17 25.71 27.67
CA PRO A 138 29.79 26.74 28.64
C PRO A 138 30.96 27.35 29.44
N GLU A 139 31.97 26.55 29.79
CA GLU A 139 33.14 27.01 30.55
C GLU A 139 34.11 27.85 29.69
N GLU A 140 34.23 27.53 28.40
CA GLU A 140 35.05 28.30 27.45
C GLU A 140 34.43 29.67 27.20
N ILE A 141 33.09 29.73 27.08
CA ILE A 141 32.34 30.97 26.95
C ILE A 141 32.51 31.85 28.20
N LYS A 142 32.41 31.26 29.39
CA LYS A 142 32.61 31.96 30.67
C LYS A 142 34.01 32.58 30.77
N THR A 143 35.01 31.85 30.30
CA THR A 143 36.42 32.29 30.27
C THR A 143 36.65 33.39 29.24
N LYS A 144 36.00 33.30 28.07
CA LYS A 144 36.17 34.24 26.95
C LYS A 144 35.49 35.59 27.19
N TYR A 145 34.26 35.61 27.70
CA TYR A 145 33.46 36.84 27.79
C TYR A 145 33.55 37.55 29.14
N GLY A 146 33.95 36.85 30.21
CA GLY A 146 34.20 37.46 31.53
C GLY A 146 32.96 38.08 32.19
N SER A 147 32.98 38.14 33.52
CA SER A 147 31.85 38.50 34.41
C SER A 147 30.71 37.47 34.47
N ASN A 148 30.21 37.25 35.68
CA ASN A 148 29.05 36.38 35.91
C ASN A 148 27.79 36.88 35.18
N ASP A 149 27.70 38.17 34.84
CA ASP A 149 26.51 38.75 34.22
C ASP A 149 26.42 38.48 32.72
N ALA A 150 27.53 38.51 31.99
CA ALA A 150 27.57 38.09 30.58
C ALA A 150 27.23 36.59 30.45
N PHE A 151 27.77 35.77 31.35
CA PHE A 151 27.45 34.34 31.43
C PHE A 151 25.96 34.09 31.74
N ARG A 152 25.35 34.86 32.66
CA ARG A 152 23.91 34.75 32.98
C ARG A 152 23.03 35.11 31.78
N ILE A 153 23.36 36.17 31.04
CA ILE A 153 22.61 36.56 29.84
C ILE A 153 22.73 35.49 28.75
N ILE A 154 23.93 34.93 28.57
CA ILE A 154 24.18 33.82 27.63
C ILE A 154 23.39 32.57 28.04
N GLN A 155 23.43 32.19 29.32
CA GLN A 155 22.72 31.03 29.82
C GLN A 155 21.20 31.20 29.69
N ALA A 156 20.66 32.38 30.04
CA ALA A 156 19.25 32.68 29.83
C ALA A 156 18.83 32.56 28.35
N ARG A 157 19.72 32.93 27.43
CA ARG A 157 19.46 32.81 25.98
C ARG A 157 19.56 31.36 25.49
N ILE A 158 20.48 30.56 26.05
CA ILE A 158 20.59 29.12 25.79
C ILE A 158 19.34 28.40 26.31
N ASP A 159 18.91 28.71 27.54
CA ASP A 159 17.72 28.12 28.16
C ASP A 159 16.45 28.49 27.40
N ALA A 160 16.34 29.75 26.93
CA ALA A 160 15.25 30.18 26.05
C ALA A 160 15.29 29.49 24.67
N ARG A 161 16.48 29.23 24.11
CA ARG A 161 16.60 28.49 22.85
C ARG A 161 16.20 27.03 23.04
N ASN A 162 16.68 26.39 24.10
CA ASN A 162 16.40 24.99 24.38
C ASN A 162 14.91 24.78 24.70
N SER A 163 14.28 25.70 25.42
CA SER A 163 12.82 25.63 25.64
C SER A 163 12.01 25.74 24.36
N VAL A 164 12.46 26.55 23.38
CA VAL A 164 11.84 26.61 22.04
C VAL A 164 12.08 25.33 21.26
N LEU A 165 13.27 24.74 21.31
CA LEU A 165 13.58 23.47 20.63
C LEU A 165 12.81 22.30 21.24
N ASP A 166 12.76 22.17 22.57
CA ASP A 166 11.97 21.18 23.29
C ASP A 166 10.48 21.36 22.98
N THR A 167 10.04 22.62 22.91
CA THR A 167 8.72 22.94 22.41
C THR A 167 8.57 22.33 21.03
N VAL A 168 9.37 22.69 20.02
CA VAL A 168 9.28 22.21 18.61
C VAL A 168 9.36 20.68 18.47
N ASP A 169 10.17 19.99 19.25
CA ASP A 169 10.27 18.53 19.19
C ASP A 169 9.00 17.85 19.74
N SER A 170 8.36 18.41 20.77
CA SER A 170 7.09 17.90 21.31
C SER A 170 5.91 17.94 20.31
N TRP A 171 6.05 18.62 19.16
CA TRP A 171 5.01 18.71 18.11
C TRP A 171 5.11 17.61 17.06
N SER A 172 6.23 16.88 17.02
CA SER A 172 6.41 15.79 16.06
C SER A 172 5.42 14.67 16.35
N GLU A 173 5.27 14.29 17.62
CA GLU A 173 4.46 13.13 18.02
C GLU A 173 2.95 13.29 17.77
N PRO A 174 2.27 14.39 18.17
CA PRO A 174 0.81 14.51 17.98
C PRO A 174 0.43 14.64 16.50
N LYS A 175 1.28 15.32 15.72
CA LYS A 175 1.09 15.52 14.28
C LYS A 175 1.19 14.20 13.53
N GLU A 176 2.19 13.38 13.84
CA GLU A 176 2.38 12.09 13.19
C GLU A 176 1.21 11.15 13.49
N GLY A 177 0.80 11.03 14.76
CA GLY A 177 -0.36 10.23 15.16
C GLY A 177 -1.64 10.63 14.42
N PHE A 178 -1.89 11.93 14.27
CA PHE A 178 -3.04 12.45 13.53
C PHE A 178 -2.97 12.13 12.03
N ILE A 179 -1.80 12.27 11.40
CA ILE A 179 -1.62 11.96 9.97
C ILE A 179 -1.81 10.47 9.71
N PHE A 180 -1.18 9.59 10.50
CA PHE A 180 -1.29 8.14 10.31
C PHE A 180 -2.72 7.63 10.50
N SER A 181 -3.42 8.11 11.54
CA SER A 181 -4.82 7.75 11.78
C SER A 181 -5.75 8.26 10.67
N SER A 182 -5.51 9.46 10.15
CA SER A 182 -6.26 10.02 9.02
C SER A 182 -6.06 9.22 7.73
N ILE A 183 -4.82 8.84 7.41
CA ILE A 183 -4.51 7.98 6.26
C ILE A 183 -5.17 6.60 6.43
N GLY A 184 -5.07 6.01 7.63
CA GLY A 184 -5.72 4.75 7.96
C GLY A 184 -7.23 4.79 7.77
N LEU A 185 -7.89 5.88 8.15
CA LEU A 185 -9.33 6.10 7.94
C LEU A 185 -9.70 6.12 6.45
N LEU A 186 -8.94 6.87 5.64
CA LEU A 186 -9.16 6.97 4.19
C LEU A 186 -8.99 5.61 3.50
N ILE A 187 -7.95 4.86 3.89
CA ILE A 187 -7.69 3.51 3.37
C ILE A 187 -8.84 2.55 3.74
N ALA A 188 -9.28 2.56 5.00
CA ALA A 188 -10.40 1.71 5.45
C ALA A 188 -11.69 2.01 4.67
N LEU A 189 -12.00 3.30 4.48
CA LEU A 189 -13.15 3.75 3.69
C LEU A 189 -13.04 3.30 2.23
N ALA A 190 -11.86 3.46 1.61
CA ALA A 190 -11.61 3.02 0.25
C ALA A 190 -11.85 1.52 0.08
N TYR A 191 -11.37 0.68 1.01
CA TYR A 191 -11.61 -0.77 0.97
C TYR A 191 -13.08 -1.14 1.16
N PHE A 192 -13.79 -0.45 2.07
CA PHE A 192 -15.22 -0.67 2.31
C PHE A 192 -16.05 -0.41 1.05
N ILE A 193 -15.71 0.63 0.29
CA ILE A 193 -16.35 0.93 -1.00
C ILE A 193 -15.91 -0.08 -2.06
N ALA A 194 -14.60 -0.32 -2.18
CA ALA A 194 -14.00 -1.18 -3.20
C ALA A 194 -14.55 -2.61 -3.18
N VAL A 195 -14.71 -3.23 -2.00
CA VAL A 195 -15.26 -4.59 -1.91
C VAL A 195 -16.70 -4.65 -2.44
N GLY A 196 -17.47 -3.57 -2.28
CA GLY A 196 -18.84 -3.49 -2.81
C GLY A 196 -18.86 -3.29 -4.32
N THR A 197 -18.08 -2.33 -4.83
CA THR A 197 -18.16 -1.86 -6.21
C THR A 197 -17.34 -2.69 -7.18
N LEU A 198 -16.15 -3.14 -6.78
CA LEU A 198 -15.18 -3.82 -7.63
C LEU A 198 -15.21 -5.34 -7.49
N PHE A 199 -15.55 -5.86 -6.30
CA PHE A 199 -15.61 -7.30 -6.05
C PHE A 199 -17.05 -7.83 -6.08
N TYR A 200 -17.91 -7.35 -5.18
CA TYR A 200 -19.24 -7.92 -4.99
C TYR A 200 -20.18 -7.66 -6.17
N LYS A 201 -20.30 -6.41 -6.62
CA LYS A 201 -21.26 -6.02 -7.66
C LYS A 201 -21.05 -6.75 -8.99
N PRO A 202 -19.82 -6.94 -9.52
CA PRO A 202 -19.58 -7.77 -10.70
C PRO A 202 -19.98 -9.24 -10.48
N LEU A 203 -19.59 -9.81 -9.33
CA LEU A 203 -19.89 -11.21 -9.00
C LEU A 203 -21.39 -11.47 -8.82
N SER A 204 -22.12 -10.56 -8.18
CA SER A 204 -23.54 -10.72 -7.91
C SER A 204 -24.37 -10.67 -9.20
N ARG A 205 -23.97 -9.84 -10.17
CA ARG A 205 -24.62 -9.72 -11.49
C ARG A 205 -24.56 -11.03 -12.28
N HIS A 206 -23.41 -11.72 -12.20
CA HIS A 206 -23.16 -12.99 -12.90
C HIS A 206 -23.18 -14.19 -11.95
N SER A 207 -23.93 -14.11 -10.84
CA SER A 207 -23.90 -15.09 -9.74
C SER A 207 -24.20 -16.52 -10.20
N ALA A 208 -25.15 -16.70 -11.13
CA ALA A 208 -25.50 -18.00 -11.69
C ALA A 208 -24.37 -18.65 -12.51
N TRP A 209 -23.64 -17.84 -13.28
CA TRP A 209 -22.49 -18.28 -14.05
C TRP A 209 -21.30 -18.61 -13.14
N VAL A 210 -20.97 -17.67 -12.26
CA VAL A 210 -19.82 -17.76 -11.34
C VAL A 210 -19.93 -18.97 -10.43
N ALA A 211 -21.13 -19.26 -9.92
CA ALA A 211 -21.37 -20.42 -9.06
C ALA A 211 -21.10 -21.75 -9.78
N ARG A 212 -21.28 -21.82 -11.10
CA ARG A 212 -21.15 -23.06 -11.88
C ARG A 212 -19.78 -23.22 -12.54
N ASN A 213 -19.21 -22.13 -13.02
CA ASN A 213 -18.06 -22.13 -13.93
C ASN A 213 -16.82 -21.42 -13.36
N ALA A 214 -16.86 -20.91 -12.12
CA ALA A 214 -15.81 -20.10 -11.48
C ALA A 214 -15.67 -18.66 -12.03
N ILE A 215 -14.92 -17.83 -11.30
CA ILE A 215 -14.91 -16.36 -11.42
C ILE A 215 -14.25 -15.85 -12.72
N PHE A 216 -13.28 -16.59 -13.26
CA PHE A 216 -12.52 -16.21 -14.45
C PHE A 216 -12.76 -17.13 -15.65
N SER A 217 -13.76 -18.01 -15.60
CA SER A 217 -14.03 -18.88 -16.74
C SER A 217 -14.82 -18.15 -17.82
N THR A 218 -14.30 -18.25 -19.04
CA THR A 218 -14.92 -17.75 -20.27
C THR A 218 -15.77 -18.80 -20.97
N SER A 219 -15.75 -20.05 -20.50
CA SER A 219 -16.56 -21.16 -21.04
C SER A 219 -17.19 -22.01 -19.91
N PRO A 220 -18.31 -22.69 -20.16
CA PRO A 220 -18.95 -23.49 -19.13
C PRO A 220 -18.12 -24.75 -18.84
N ASP A 221 -17.80 -24.98 -17.57
CA ASP A 221 -16.87 -26.03 -17.11
C ASP A 221 -17.55 -27.43 -17.04
N SER A 222 -18.65 -27.64 -17.79
CA SER A 222 -19.43 -28.88 -17.80
C SER A 222 -19.31 -29.73 -19.07
N LEU A 223 -18.69 -29.24 -20.16
CA LEU A 223 -18.39 -30.10 -21.32
C LEU A 223 -17.14 -30.98 -21.13
N ARG A 224 -16.39 -30.80 -20.04
CA ARG A 224 -15.14 -31.55 -19.80
C ARG A 224 -15.29 -32.74 -18.84
N ASN A 225 -16.40 -32.83 -18.09
CA ASN A 225 -16.61 -33.89 -17.08
C ASN A 225 -17.82 -34.81 -17.36
N LEU A 226 -18.47 -34.71 -18.52
CA LEU A 226 -19.59 -35.58 -18.93
C LEU A 226 -19.27 -36.51 -20.11
N ASN A 227 -18.02 -36.59 -20.55
CA ASN A 227 -17.60 -37.66 -21.46
C ASN A 227 -16.61 -38.59 -20.74
N PRO A 228 -17.06 -39.75 -20.19
CA PRO A 228 -16.17 -40.76 -19.63
C PRO A 228 -15.26 -41.43 -20.68
N LYS A 229 -15.31 -41.00 -21.94
CA LYS A 229 -14.39 -41.41 -23.00
C LYS A 229 -14.02 -40.21 -23.87
N THR A 230 -13.13 -39.33 -23.40
CA THR A 230 -12.14 -38.67 -24.27
C THR A 230 -11.16 -37.81 -23.47
N HIS A 231 -9.87 -38.08 -23.72
CA HIS A 231 -8.73 -37.17 -23.62
C HIS A 231 -8.19 -36.74 -22.23
N PHE A 232 -7.22 -37.53 -21.77
CA PHE A 232 -5.80 -37.17 -21.75
C PHE A 232 -5.45 -35.73 -21.32
N LYS A 233 -4.74 -35.63 -20.18
CA LYS A 233 -4.12 -34.41 -19.63
C LYS A 233 -3.19 -33.74 -20.66
N PRO A 234 -3.30 -32.42 -20.94
CA PRO A 234 -2.21 -31.68 -21.52
C PRO A 234 -1.49 -30.91 -20.41
N TRP A 235 -0.47 -31.54 -19.83
CA TRP A 235 0.66 -30.82 -19.25
C TRP A 235 1.95 -31.39 -19.83
N LYS A 236 2.43 -30.73 -20.90
CA LYS A 236 3.82 -30.26 -21.04
C LYS A 236 3.99 -29.61 -22.41
N CYS A 237 4.44 -28.37 -22.36
CA CYS A 237 5.05 -27.65 -23.46
C CYS A 237 6.18 -28.51 -24.05
N HIS A 238 6.06 -28.99 -25.29
CA HIS A 238 7.19 -29.42 -26.11
C HIS A 238 6.93 -29.00 -27.56
N LYS A 239 7.91 -28.26 -28.07
CA LYS A 239 8.09 -27.70 -29.42
C LYS A 239 7.40 -28.51 -30.53
N ARG A 240 6.60 -27.84 -31.37
CA ARG A 240 6.20 -28.34 -32.70
C ARG A 240 7.46 -28.80 -33.44
N LYS A 241 7.65 -30.11 -33.59
CA LYS A 241 8.57 -30.68 -34.57
C LYS A 241 7.75 -30.94 -35.83
N GLN A 242 8.09 -30.27 -36.92
CA GLN A 242 7.76 -30.74 -38.26
C GLN A 242 8.42 -32.11 -38.40
N PHE A 243 7.64 -33.18 -38.58
CA PHE A 243 8.22 -34.49 -38.84
C PHE A 243 8.80 -34.50 -40.26
N SER A 244 10.01 -35.03 -40.41
CA SER A 244 10.67 -35.15 -41.71
C SER A 244 9.94 -36.18 -42.55
N ILE A 245 9.68 -35.89 -43.83
CA ILE A 245 8.99 -36.79 -44.77
C ILE A 245 9.64 -38.19 -44.80
N ALA A 246 10.96 -38.26 -44.56
CA ALA A 246 11.68 -39.52 -44.46
C ALA A 246 11.21 -40.42 -43.30
N ASP A 247 10.87 -39.83 -42.15
CA ASP A 247 10.42 -40.58 -40.97
C ASP A 247 9.00 -41.14 -41.15
N GLU A 248 8.15 -40.42 -41.90
CA GLU A 248 6.82 -40.91 -42.25
C GLU A 248 6.91 -42.04 -43.28
N LEU A 249 7.73 -41.90 -44.32
CA LEU A 249 7.97 -42.97 -45.29
C LEU A 249 8.53 -44.23 -44.63
N LEU A 250 9.40 -44.08 -43.63
CA LEU A 250 9.95 -45.22 -42.88
C LEU A 250 8.86 -45.98 -42.12
N LYS A 251 7.92 -45.27 -41.48
CA LYS A 251 6.77 -45.91 -40.81
C LYS A 251 5.84 -46.63 -41.77
N TRP A 252 5.58 -46.03 -42.94
CA TRP A 252 4.76 -46.67 -43.97
C TRP A 252 5.44 -47.92 -44.55
N ALA A 253 6.77 -47.91 -44.67
CA ALA A 253 7.54 -49.09 -45.08
C ALA A 253 7.44 -50.21 -44.04
N GLU A 254 7.54 -49.90 -42.74
CA GLU A 254 7.33 -50.89 -41.68
C GLU A 254 5.91 -51.47 -41.66
N LEU A 255 4.89 -50.69 -42.03
CA LEU A 255 3.51 -51.16 -42.11
C LEU A 255 3.28 -52.09 -43.32
N LYS A 256 3.95 -51.81 -44.43
CA LYS A 256 3.99 -52.70 -45.60
C LYS A 256 4.69 -54.01 -45.26
N ASP A 257 5.85 -53.96 -44.62
CA ASP A 257 6.60 -55.17 -44.23
C ASP A 257 5.84 -56.05 -43.23
N LYS A 258 4.96 -55.45 -42.42
CA LYS A 258 4.02 -56.16 -41.53
C LYS A 258 2.78 -56.71 -42.25
N GLY A 259 2.66 -56.52 -43.56
CA GLY A 259 1.53 -56.98 -44.39
C GLY A 259 0.20 -56.28 -44.10
N LEU A 260 0.23 -55.15 -43.38
CA LEU A 260 -0.98 -54.41 -42.99
C LEU A 260 -1.43 -53.41 -44.07
N VAL A 261 -0.56 -53.10 -45.02
CA VAL A 261 -0.82 -52.16 -46.12
C VAL A 261 -0.35 -52.82 -47.41
N SER A 262 -1.16 -52.74 -48.46
CA SER A 262 -0.83 -53.29 -49.76
C SER A 262 0.24 -52.45 -50.47
N GLU A 263 1.00 -53.06 -51.39
CA GLU A 263 2.04 -52.36 -52.18
C GLU A 263 1.50 -51.11 -52.89
N ASN A 264 0.24 -51.18 -53.33
CA ASN A 264 -0.39 -50.10 -54.08
C ASN A 264 -0.72 -48.88 -53.19
N GLU A 265 -1.19 -49.12 -51.97
CA GLU A 265 -1.48 -48.07 -50.99
C GLU A 265 -0.21 -47.40 -50.49
N PHE A 266 0.87 -48.17 -50.30
CA PHE A 266 2.19 -47.62 -49.97
C PHE A 266 2.70 -46.69 -51.09
N ASN A 267 2.56 -47.10 -52.35
CA ASN A 267 3.01 -46.30 -53.49
C ASN A 267 2.18 -45.02 -53.69
N GLN A 268 0.87 -45.05 -53.43
CA GLN A 268 0.03 -43.85 -53.43
C GLN A 268 0.46 -42.86 -52.34
N MET A 269 0.65 -43.32 -51.10
CA MET A 269 1.09 -42.44 -50.01
C MET A 269 2.50 -41.88 -50.23
N LYS A 270 3.41 -42.69 -50.80
CA LYS A 270 4.75 -42.21 -51.18
C LYS A 270 4.68 -41.11 -52.23
N ALA A 271 3.79 -41.23 -53.22
CA ALA A 271 3.61 -40.22 -54.26
C ALA A 271 3.03 -38.90 -53.68
N ASP A 272 2.04 -38.99 -52.79
CA ASP A 272 1.42 -37.83 -52.15
C ASP A 272 2.40 -37.08 -51.24
N LEU A 273 3.20 -37.82 -50.46
CA LEU A 273 4.23 -37.22 -49.59
C LEU A 273 5.36 -36.56 -50.38
N LEU A 274 5.73 -37.09 -51.55
CA LEU A 274 6.72 -36.47 -52.42
C LEU A 274 6.19 -35.25 -53.18
N LYS A 275 4.88 -35.19 -53.43
CA LYS A 275 4.23 -34.06 -54.11
C LYS A 275 4.00 -32.87 -53.19
N ASN A 276 3.92 -33.10 -51.88
CA ASN A 276 3.76 -32.05 -50.85
C ASN A 276 5.09 -31.35 -50.48
N LYS A 277 6.07 -31.35 -51.38
CA LYS A 277 7.38 -30.70 -51.24
C LYS A 277 7.40 -29.33 -51.92
#